data_AF-A0A2N0XVA7-F1
#
_entry.id   AF-A0A2N0XVA7-F1
#
_cell.length_a   1.000
_cell.length_b   1.000
_cell.length_c   1.000
_cell.angle_alpha   90.00
_cell.angle_beta   90.00
_cell.angle_gamma   90.00
#
_symmetry.space_group_name_H-M   'P 1'
#
loop_
_entity.id
_entity.type
_entity.pdbx_description
1 polymer ?
#
loop_
_entity_poly.entity_id
_entity_poly.type
_entity_poly.pdbx_seq_one_letter_code
_entity_poly.pdbx_strand_id
1 'polypeptide(L)'
;MKNSRLFLLLFSSLTSLNSEAAGFSKSWFQPTLKVNNDPVCQTMVPKSKELWDGDIDRNFPSSLERNAGKEIKINGNTIYLTYFRHAGCGGACERYQYLASVQPFPNRRDDWDFYNELSERSPPIGEGYILSSDDGKYYLYVSGKEEDQLHQLLSDASWKHLCTVNKMPTTGQIKLIKSDYYEMQDTLVSLRGYVRGLRRQSGSASFCGSMATHGRWSIKISDEFKRLLHAPKQTPEKVNYNNYDDSTYEIDFRNLELWSLQGLSEYEAFNSYVKKINSATAELTQFYQDHFHWGAVEAEKIANYALKSAISSGIRFYMYKPFETEDEIQLRRAILQKLPIDQIMKIDVSHMEKSSQKIGWYNTNESILNASVKYPRAIAYLLEKGFDPNNKNIFNKTPLMYAAQYDSYESTKLLIEAGAQVNTGTIIPDDRCQYTLRTSNMSPLHYAVRYASKDLIQLLLDNGASKNFGVRNERNHPATIEYPIDWLTKYVNDNLTDDDRKELTEILKLSSY
;
A
#
# COMPACT_ATOMS: atom_id res chain seq x y z
N MET A 1 -48.54 -5.00 -11.76
CA MET A 1 -48.58 -6.47 -11.60
C MET A 1 -47.73 -7.11 -12.69
N LYS A 2 -46.70 -7.85 -12.25
CA LYS A 2 -46.00 -8.97 -12.92
C LYS A 2 -45.69 -8.84 -14.43
N ASN A 3 -44.40 -8.69 -14.74
CA ASN A 3 -43.76 -9.58 -15.71
C ASN A 3 -42.48 -10.16 -15.08
N SER A 4 -42.53 -11.46 -14.85
CA SER A 4 -41.57 -12.28 -14.12
C SER A 4 -40.44 -12.77 -15.01
N ARG A 5 -39.25 -12.80 -14.42
CA ARG A 5 -38.21 -13.86 -14.51
C ARG A 5 -37.82 -14.36 -15.90
N LEU A 6 -36.66 -13.91 -16.37
CA LEU A 6 -35.69 -14.76 -17.06
C LEU A 6 -34.28 -14.43 -16.56
N PHE A 7 -33.93 -15.01 -15.42
CA PHE A 7 -32.57 -15.05 -14.88
C PHE A 7 -32.36 -16.52 -14.53
N LEU A 8 -31.67 -17.28 -15.39
CA LEU A 8 -31.15 -18.62 -15.08
C LEU A 8 -30.06 -18.98 -16.10
N LEU A 9 -28.86 -19.18 -15.54
CA LEU A 9 -27.87 -20.20 -15.89
C LEU A 9 -27.09 -20.05 -17.20
N LEU A 10 -25.94 -19.39 -17.09
CA LEU A 10 -24.69 -19.85 -17.72
C LEU A 10 -23.61 -19.99 -16.63
N PHE A 11 -23.82 -20.99 -15.77
CA PHE A 11 -22.79 -21.57 -14.90
C PHE A 11 -22.66 -23.04 -15.33
N SER A 12 -21.73 -23.34 -16.23
CA SER A 12 -21.15 -24.67 -16.40
C SER A 12 -20.13 -24.68 -17.54
N SER A 13 -18.89 -24.34 -17.23
CA SER A 13 -17.69 -25.05 -17.72
C SER A 13 -16.45 -24.35 -17.17
N LEU A 14 -16.20 -24.49 -15.86
CA LEU A 14 -14.83 -24.51 -15.37
C LEU A 14 -14.22 -25.79 -15.93
N THR A 15 -13.67 -25.71 -17.15
CA THR A 15 -12.70 -26.69 -17.60
C THR A 15 -11.55 -26.65 -16.61
N SER A 16 -11.34 -27.75 -15.89
CA SER A 16 -10.14 -28.02 -15.15
C SER A 16 -8.95 -27.67 -16.05
N LEU A 17 -8.24 -26.60 -15.71
CA LEU A 17 -6.92 -26.36 -16.26
C LEU A 17 -6.10 -27.62 -16.00
N ASN A 18 -5.54 -28.20 -17.06
CA ASN A 18 -4.58 -29.31 -16.93
C ASN A 18 -3.54 -28.90 -15.89
N SER A 19 -3.43 -29.66 -14.80
CA SER A 19 -2.48 -29.42 -13.71
C SER A 19 -1.02 -29.44 -14.17
N GLU A 20 -0.73 -29.98 -15.35
CA GLU A 20 0.60 -29.92 -15.98
C GLU A 20 0.89 -28.59 -16.71
N ALA A 21 -0.14 -27.83 -17.10
CA ALA A 21 0.01 -26.60 -17.89
C ALA A 21 0.32 -25.36 -17.02
N ALA A 22 0.08 -25.43 -15.72
CA ALA A 22 0.32 -24.37 -14.73
C ALA A 22 1.36 -24.78 -13.65
N GLY A 23 2.10 -25.87 -13.87
CA GLY A 23 3.13 -26.30 -12.92
C GLY A 23 4.40 -25.46 -13.01
N PHE A 24 5.15 -25.35 -11.90
CA PHE A 24 6.52 -24.82 -11.89
C PHE A 24 7.53 -25.65 -12.70
N SER A 25 7.13 -26.75 -13.35
CA SER A 25 8.02 -27.65 -14.09
C SER A 25 8.87 -26.97 -15.18
N LYS A 26 8.36 -25.87 -15.75
CA LYS A 26 9.02 -25.08 -16.79
C LYS A 26 9.61 -23.75 -16.30
N SER A 27 9.54 -23.48 -14.99
CA SER A 27 10.11 -22.27 -14.40
C SER A 27 11.64 -22.28 -14.53
N TRP A 28 12.19 -21.15 -14.96
CA TRP A 28 13.64 -20.90 -15.00
C TRP A 28 14.33 -21.12 -13.66
N PHE A 29 13.60 -20.95 -12.54
CA PHE A 29 14.09 -21.24 -11.20
C PHE A 29 13.35 -22.43 -10.60
N GLN A 30 14.13 -23.35 -10.03
CA GLN A 30 13.67 -24.47 -9.23
C GLN A 30 14.34 -24.38 -7.86
N PRO A 31 13.65 -24.69 -6.75
CA PRO A 31 14.31 -24.82 -5.47
C PRO A 31 15.33 -25.95 -5.53
N THR A 32 16.46 -25.76 -4.86
CA THR A 32 17.58 -26.70 -4.90
C THR A 32 17.99 -27.13 -3.50
N LEU A 33 18.42 -28.38 -3.37
CA LEU A 33 18.92 -28.90 -2.12
C LEU A 33 20.37 -28.44 -1.91
N LYS A 34 20.59 -27.61 -0.88
CA LYS A 34 21.90 -27.05 -0.50
C LYS A 34 22.62 -27.95 0.50
N VAL A 35 21.88 -28.56 1.41
CA VAL A 35 22.38 -29.56 2.37
C VAL A 35 21.54 -30.82 2.24
N ASN A 36 22.18 -31.98 2.13
CA ASN A 36 21.54 -33.28 1.89
C ASN A 36 22.21 -34.38 2.71
N ASN A 37 21.89 -34.46 4.00
CA ASN A 37 22.51 -35.42 4.91
C ASN A 37 21.63 -36.66 5.20
N ASP A 38 20.45 -36.76 4.60
CA ASP A 38 19.48 -37.83 4.86
C ASP A 38 18.56 -38.06 3.63
N PRO A 39 18.17 -39.31 3.31
CA PRO A 39 17.24 -39.58 2.20
C PRO A 39 15.91 -38.82 2.26
N VAL A 40 15.42 -38.48 3.46
CA VAL A 40 14.20 -37.67 3.63
C VAL A 40 14.31 -36.30 2.96
N CYS A 41 15.52 -35.77 2.76
CA CYS A 41 15.73 -34.47 2.13
C CYS A 41 15.18 -34.39 0.70
N GLN A 42 15.09 -35.53 -0.01
CA GLN A 42 14.55 -35.57 -1.38
C GLN A 42 13.04 -35.24 -1.42
N THR A 43 12.30 -35.54 -0.34
CA THR A 43 10.88 -35.23 -0.27
C THR A 43 10.62 -33.75 0.05
N MET A 44 11.65 -33.01 0.48
CA MET A 44 11.52 -31.60 0.85
C MET A 44 11.49 -30.67 -0.35
N VAL A 45 12.18 -30.99 -1.45
CA VAL A 45 12.21 -30.13 -2.65
C VAL A 45 10.82 -30.02 -3.31
N PRO A 46 10.08 -31.11 -3.56
CA PRO A 46 8.69 -31.02 -4.01
C PRO A 46 7.81 -30.23 -3.04
N LYS A 47 7.99 -30.41 -1.72
CA LYS A 47 7.21 -29.67 -0.73
C LYS A 47 7.45 -28.17 -0.79
N SER A 48 8.70 -27.74 -0.96
CA SER A 48 9.02 -26.32 -1.14
C SER A 48 8.41 -25.72 -2.41
N LYS A 49 8.19 -26.51 -3.47
CA LYS A 49 7.48 -26.08 -4.70
C LYS A 49 5.99 -25.92 -4.48
N GLU A 50 5.33 -26.86 -3.79
CA GLU A 50 3.90 -26.76 -3.46
C GLU A 50 3.57 -25.46 -2.70
N LEU A 51 4.47 -25.04 -1.80
CA LEU A 51 4.32 -23.79 -1.05
C LEU A 51 4.40 -22.53 -1.92
N TRP A 52 4.85 -22.62 -3.18
CA TRP A 52 4.85 -21.50 -4.12
C TRP A 52 3.48 -21.31 -4.80
N ASP A 53 2.69 -22.38 -4.96
CA ASP A 53 1.38 -22.33 -5.62
C ASP A 53 0.28 -21.70 -4.75
N GLY A 54 0.59 -21.40 -3.49
CA GLY A 54 -0.37 -20.90 -2.50
C GLY A 54 -1.20 -22.00 -1.86
N ASP A 55 -0.93 -23.27 -2.20
CA ASP A 55 -1.56 -24.41 -1.53
C ASP A 55 -0.96 -24.58 -0.13
N ILE A 56 -1.75 -24.19 0.86
CA ILE A 56 -1.44 -24.37 2.27
C ILE A 56 -1.94 -25.73 2.76
N ASP A 57 -2.32 -26.69 1.89
CA ASP A 57 -2.57 -28.04 2.37
C ASP A 57 -1.30 -28.53 3.08
N ARG A 58 -1.41 -28.53 4.42
CA ARG A 58 -0.33 -28.77 5.39
C ARG A 58 0.06 -30.25 5.42
N ASN A 59 -0.31 -30.98 4.38
CA ASN A 59 -0.02 -32.38 4.20
C ASN A 59 1.44 -32.44 3.78
N PHE A 60 2.25 -32.93 4.71
CA PHE A 60 3.62 -33.32 4.41
C PHE A 60 3.58 -34.62 3.57
N PRO A 61 4.68 -35.00 2.90
CA PRO A 61 4.75 -36.26 2.16
C PRO A 61 4.22 -37.41 3.01
N SER A 62 3.62 -38.45 2.40
CA SER A 62 2.91 -39.51 3.12
C SER A 62 3.70 -40.22 4.24
N SER A 63 5.03 -40.14 4.22
CA SER A 63 5.92 -40.67 5.26
C SER A 63 6.17 -39.74 6.45
N LEU A 64 5.57 -38.53 6.47
CA LEU A 64 5.72 -37.52 7.51
C LEU A 64 4.35 -36.96 7.91
N GLU A 65 4.00 -37.08 9.18
CA GLU A 65 2.74 -36.59 9.74
C GLU A 65 2.98 -35.45 10.73
N ARG A 66 2.04 -34.50 10.78
CA ARG A 66 2.14 -33.37 11.71
C ARG A 66 1.91 -33.83 13.14
N ASN A 67 2.84 -33.52 14.04
CA ASN A 67 2.71 -33.81 15.46
C ASN A 67 2.60 -32.50 16.27
N ALA A 68 1.56 -32.37 17.10
CA ALA A 68 1.35 -31.20 17.95
C ALA A 68 1.67 -31.46 19.43
N GLY A 69 2.31 -32.59 19.74
CA GLY A 69 2.66 -33.01 21.09
C GLY A 69 3.66 -32.05 21.73
N LYS A 70 3.38 -31.65 22.97
CA LYS A 70 4.32 -30.92 23.84
C LYS A 70 5.33 -31.84 24.52
N GLU A 71 5.08 -33.15 24.46
CA GLU A 71 5.93 -34.20 25.01
C GLU A 71 6.03 -35.32 23.99
N ILE A 72 7.25 -35.77 23.73
CA ILE A 72 7.56 -36.77 22.72
C ILE A 72 8.48 -37.83 23.35
N LYS A 73 8.21 -39.11 23.11
CA LYS A 73 9.06 -40.20 23.57
C LYS A 73 9.98 -40.67 22.45
N ILE A 74 11.29 -40.59 22.68
CA ILE A 74 12.31 -41.06 21.74
C ILE A 74 13.21 -42.05 22.49
N ASN A 75 13.21 -43.31 22.06
CA ASN A 75 14.00 -44.39 22.69
C ASN A 75 13.80 -44.51 24.22
N GLY A 76 12.58 -44.26 24.71
CA GLY A 76 12.25 -44.29 26.14
C GLY A 76 12.50 -42.99 26.91
N ASN A 77 13.20 -42.01 26.32
CA ASN A 77 13.39 -40.68 26.90
C ASN A 77 12.21 -39.76 26.55
N THR A 78 11.65 -39.07 27.55
CA THR A 78 10.65 -38.01 27.33
C THR A 78 11.36 -36.70 27.01
N ILE A 79 11.05 -36.14 25.85
CA ILE A 79 11.51 -34.82 25.40
C ILE A 79 10.33 -33.85 25.47
N TYR A 80 10.54 -32.71 26.14
CA TYR A 80 9.59 -31.63 26.24
C TYR A 80 9.85 -30.64 25.11
N LEU A 81 8.79 -30.19 24.44
CA LEU A 81 8.85 -29.18 23.39
C LEU A 81 8.06 -27.94 23.78
N THR A 82 8.60 -26.77 23.42
CA THR A 82 7.87 -25.50 23.54
C THR A 82 8.08 -24.61 22.33
N TYR A 83 7.07 -23.78 22.03
CA TYR A 83 7.14 -22.77 21.00
C TYR A 83 7.50 -21.42 21.63
N PHE A 84 8.78 -21.10 21.61
CA PHE A 84 9.34 -19.94 22.27
C PHE A 84 9.07 -18.66 21.48
N ARG A 85 8.52 -17.66 22.17
CA ARG A 85 8.18 -16.34 21.61
C ARG A 85 9.29 -15.35 21.92
N HIS A 86 10.00 -14.94 20.88
CA HIS A 86 10.95 -13.83 20.90
C HIS A 86 10.19 -12.50 20.90
N ALA A 87 10.59 -11.58 21.78
CA ALA A 87 9.97 -10.27 21.88
C ALA A 87 10.14 -9.51 20.54
N GLY A 88 9.05 -8.86 20.11
CA GLY A 88 8.98 -8.06 18.91
C GLY A 88 8.36 -6.69 19.20
N CYS A 89 7.58 -6.19 18.24
CA CYS A 89 6.97 -4.86 18.25
C CYS A 89 5.55 -4.86 18.86
N GLY A 90 5.34 -5.61 19.95
CA GLY A 90 4.09 -5.55 20.71
C GLY A 90 2.86 -6.19 20.06
N GLY A 91 2.97 -7.45 19.63
CA GLY A 91 1.84 -8.34 19.32
C GLY A 91 1.72 -8.77 17.86
N ALA A 92 2.47 -8.16 16.94
CA ALA A 92 2.31 -8.40 15.52
C ALA A 92 3.61 -8.61 14.70
N CYS A 93 4.79 -8.61 15.33
CA CYS A 93 6.04 -9.07 14.66
C CYS A 93 6.87 -10.00 15.54
N GLU A 94 6.22 -10.68 16.49
CA GLU A 94 6.88 -11.69 17.26
C GLU A 94 7.31 -12.82 16.38
N ARG A 95 8.48 -13.30 16.75
CA ARG A 95 9.19 -14.34 16.07
C ARG A 95 9.20 -15.54 16.98
N TYR A 96 9.16 -16.72 16.37
CA TYR A 96 8.99 -17.93 17.14
C TYR A 96 10.03 -18.97 16.74
N GLN A 97 10.34 -19.82 17.70
CA GLN A 97 11.36 -20.86 17.58
C GLN A 97 10.93 -22.06 18.42
N TYR A 98 11.15 -23.28 17.92
CA TYR A 98 10.92 -24.47 18.73
C TYR A 98 12.16 -24.76 19.57
N LEU A 99 11.95 -25.00 20.86
CA LEU A 99 12.97 -25.46 21.78
C LEU A 99 12.64 -26.88 22.25
N ALA A 100 13.67 -27.66 22.53
CA ALA A 100 13.56 -29.00 23.07
C ALA A 100 14.39 -29.14 24.36
N SER A 101 13.88 -29.92 25.31
CA SER A 101 14.55 -30.15 26.59
C SER A 101 14.26 -31.57 27.11
N VAL A 102 15.24 -32.17 27.79
CA VAL A 102 15.07 -33.43 28.55
C VAL A 102 14.39 -33.21 29.91
N GLN A 103 14.27 -31.95 30.35
CA GLN A 103 13.57 -31.53 31.57
C GLN A 103 12.33 -30.69 31.22
N PRO A 104 11.26 -30.73 32.04
CA PRO A 104 10.13 -29.82 31.87
C PRO A 104 10.56 -28.36 31.86
N PHE A 105 9.92 -27.54 31.03
CA PHE A 105 10.26 -26.11 30.94
C PHE A 105 9.87 -25.38 32.25
N PRO A 106 10.82 -24.68 32.91
CA PRO A 106 10.52 -23.88 34.09
C PRO A 106 9.70 -22.64 33.72
N ASN A 107 9.15 -21.96 34.73
CA ASN A 107 8.51 -20.68 34.51
C ASN A 107 9.53 -19.67 33.96
N ARG A 108 9.21 -19.11 32.78
CA ARG A 108 10.10 -18.22 32.04
C ARG A 108 10.59 -17.00 32.82
N ARG A 109 9.78 -16.48 33.75
CA ARG A 109 10.19 -15.32 34.57
C ARG A 109 11.26 -15.68 35.60
N ASP A 110 11.31 -16.94 35.99
CA ASP A 110 12.13 -17.42 37.09
C ASP A 110 13.48 -17.95 36.58
N ASP A 111 13.57 -18.36 35.31
CA ASP A 111 14.80 -18.88 34.71
C ASP A 111 14.88 -18.50 33.22
N TRP A 112 15.33 -17.27 32.95
CA TRP A 112 15.48 -16.77 31.57
C TRP A 112 16.71 -17.36 30.86
N ASP A 113 17.79 -17.63 31.60
CA ASP A 113 19.04 -18.13 31.05
C ASP A 113 18.87 -19.53 30.46
N PHE A 114 18.04 -20.38 31.08
CA PHE A 114 17.64 -21.67 30.52
C PHE A 114 17.07 -21.55 29.09
N TYR A 115 16.18 -20.58 28.86
CA TYR A 115 15.59 -20.38 27.53
C TYR A 115 16.59 -19.81 26.52
N ASN A 116 17.48 -18.91 26.96
CA ASN A 116 18.53 -18.36 26.11
C ASN A 116 19.49 -19.44 25.63
N GLU A 117 20.00 -20.29 26.53
CA GLU A 117 20.93 -21.37 26.19
C GLU A 117 20.28 -22.35 25.19
N LEU A 118 19.03 -22.74 25.44
CA LEU A 118 18.27 -23.59 24.51
C LEU A 118 18.06 -22.91 23.15
N SER A 119 17.78 -21.61 23.13
CA SER A 119 17.55 -20.83 21.91
C SER A 119 18.77 -20.79 21.00
N GLU A 120 19.98 -20.72 21.57
CA GLU A 120 21.24 -20.67 20.81
C GLU A 120 21.58 -21.98 20.11
N ARG A 121 21.22 -23.12 20.73
CA ARG A 121 21.44 -24.47 20.16
C ARG A 121 20.24 -25.04 19.40
N SER A 122 19.16 -24.28 19.29
CA SER A 122 17.95 -24.70 18.57
C SER A 122 17.96 -24.22 17.11
N PRO A 123 17.23 -24.92 16.22
CA PRO A 123 17.00 -24.50 14.84
C PRO A 123 16.53 -23.05 14.73
N PRO A 124 16.80 -22.36 13.61
CA PRO A 124 16.57 -20.93 13.49
C PRO A 124 15.10 -20.56 13.69
N ILE A 125 14.90 -19.29 14.05
CA ILE A 125 13.60 -18.65 14.13
C ILE A 125 12.86 -18.76 12.79
N GLY A 126 11.60 -19.19 12.80
CA GLY A 126 10.77 -19.31 11.61
C GLY A 126 9.43 -20.00 11.89
N GLU A 127 8.64 -20.19 10.83
CA GLU A 127 7.41 -20.99 10.93
C GLU A 127 7.77 -22.47 10.99
N GLY A 128 7.75 -23.02 12.21
CA GLY A 128 8.15 -24.39 12.50
C GLY A 128 6.98 -25.37 12.59
N TYR A 129 7.22 -26.61 12.12
CA TYR A 129 6.28 -27.72 12.17
C TYR A 129 7.00 -28.97 12.68
N ILE A 130 6.51 -29.54 13.78
CA ILE A 130 6.99 -30.84 14.25
C ILE A 130 6.31 -31.93 13.44
N LEU A 131 7.12 -32.85 12.92
CA LEU A 131 6.72 -33.96 12.09
C LEU A 131 7.16 -35.26 12.73
N SER A 132 6.40 -36.34 12.53
CA SER A 132 6.78 -37.71 12.87
C SER A 132 6.78 -38.59 11.63
N SER A 133 7.70 -39.54 11.55
CA SER A 133 7.73 -40.57 10.52
C SER A 133 7.27 -41.92 11.04
N ASP A 134 6.88 -42.80 10.12
CA ASP A 134 6.44 -44.18 10.43
C ASP A 134 7.50 -45.01 11.16
N ASP A 135 8.79 -44.70 10.97
CA ASP A 135 9.91 -45.35 11.65
C ASP A 135 10.19 -44.77 13.06
N GLY A 136 9.30 -43.91 13.57
CA GLY A 136 9.34 -43.38 14.94
C GLY A 136 10.32 -42.22 15.15
N LYS A 137 10.85 -41.61 14.07
CA LYS A 137 11.68 -40.40 14.16
C LYS A 137 10.81 -39.14 14.19
N TYR A 138 11.41 -38.07 14.73
CA TYR A 138 10.78 -36.77 14.82
C TYR A 138 11.64 -35.71 14.16
N TYR A 139 10.99 -34.80 13.46
CA TYR A 139 11.63 -33.74 12.71
C TYR A 139 11.01 -32.38 13.04
N LEU A 140 11.81 -31.33 12.93
CA LEU A 140 11.34 -29.96 12.84
C LEU A 140 11.61 -29.45 11.43
N TYR A 141 10.53 -29.21 10.69
CA TYR A 141 10.57 -28.43 9.47
C TYR A 141 10.44 -26.95 9.81
N VAL A 142 11.38 -26.12 9.36
CA VAL A 142 11.36 -24.67 9.52
C VAL A 142 11.26 -24.04 8.14
N SER A 143 10.12 -23.41 7.85
CA SER A 143 9.94 -22.63 6.63
C SER A 143 10.50 -21.22 6.84
N GLY A 144 11.55 -20.89 6.10
CA GLY A 144 12.13 -19.56 6.07
C GLY A 144 11.73 -18.79 4.81
N LYS A 145 12.17 -17.53 4.73
CA LYS A 145 11.91 -16.69 3.56
C LYS A 145 12.69 -17.18 2.33
N GLU A 146 13.98 -17.42 2.51
CA GLU A 146 14.92 -17.77 1.44
C GLU A 146 15.23 -19.27 1.40
N GLU A 147 15.14 -19.94 2.55
CA GLU A 147 15.49 -21.34 2.71
C GLU A 147 14.46 -22.05 3.58
N ASP A 148 14.23 -23.32 3.27
CA ASP A 148 13.57 -24.26 4.16
C ASP A 148 14.60 -25.18 4.81
N GLN A 149 14.38 -25.55 6.06
CA GLN A 149 15.29 -26.41 6.79
C GLN A 149 14.56 -27.58 7.45
N LEU A 150 15.22 -28.73 7.52
CA LEU A 150 14.74 -29.91 8.24
C LEU A 150 15.78 -30.33 9.26
N HIS A 151 15.35 -30.50 10.50
CA HIS A 151 16.18 -30.95 11.61
C HIS A 151 15.57 -32.19 12.23
N GLN A 152 16.38 -33.18 12.59
CA GLN A 152 15.92 -34.33 13.37
C GLN A 152 16.08 -34.04 14.86
N LEU A 153 15.06 -34.36 15.63
CA LEU A 153 15.11 -34.34 17.08
C LEU A 153 15.74 -35.64 17.60
N LEU A 154 16.75 -35.52 18.45
CA LEU A 154 17.45 -36.65 19.06
C LEU A 154 16.99 -36.91 20.50
N SER A 155 17.34 -38.08 21.03
CA SER A 155 16.93 -38.54 22.37
C SER A 155 17.56 -37.77 23.54
N ASP A 156 18.51 -36.88 23.27
CA ASP A 156 19.13 -35.95 24.21
C ASP A 156 18.57 -34.51 24.08
N ALA A 157 17.46 -34.35 23.34
CA ALA A 157 16.84 -33.07 22.99
C ALA A 157 17.70 -32.16 22.08
N SER A 158 18.79 -32.66 21.49
CA SER A 158 19.54 -31.91 20.49
C SER A 158 18.92 -32.02 19.08
N TRP A 159 19.27 -31.07 18.22
CA TRP A 159 18.78 -30.97 16.85
C TRP A 159 19.89 -31.25 15.85
N LYS A 160 19.72 -32.31 15.05
CA LYS A 160 20.63 -32.61 13.94
C LYS A 160 20.11 -31.97 12.66
N HIS A 161 20.85 -31.02 12.09
CA HIS A 161 20.52 -30.42 10.80
C HIS A 161 20.68 -31.44 9.66
N LEU A 162 19.58 -31.74 8.96
CA LEU A 162 19.57 -32.73 7.88
C LEU A 162 19.58 -32.08 6.51
N CYS A 163 18.71 -31.09 6.30
CA CYS A 163 18.40 -30.58 4.98
C CYS A 163 18.29 -29.06 4.99
N THR A 164 18.78 -28.43 3.92
CA THR A 164 18.45 -27.05 3.56
C THR A 164 18.02 -27.02 2.11
N VAL A 165 16.79 -26.55 1.84
CA VAL A 165 16.30 -26.30 0.48
C VAL A 165 16.30 -24.80 0.23
N ASN A 166 17.07 -24.37 -0.76
CA ASN A 166 17.08 -22.98 -1.20
C ASN A 166 15.85 -22.69 -2.06
N LYS A 167 15.13 -21.62 -1.72
CA LYS A 167 13.88 -21.18 -2.38
C LYS A 167 14.00 -19.87 -3.12
N MET A 168 15.19 -19.26 -3.18
CA MET A 168 15.42 -18.05 -3.95
C MET A 168 16.54 -18.24 -4.96
N PRO A 169 16.44 -17.61 -6.14
CA PRO A 169 17.51 -17.66 -7.12
C PRO A 169 18.75 -16.93 -6.60
N THR A 170 19.92 -17.56 -6.75
CA THR A 170 21.20 -16.93 -6.45
C THR A 170 21.55 -15.86 -7.49
N THR A 171 22.43 -14.92 -7.14
CA THR A 171 22.94 -13.92 -8.09
C THR A 171 23.56 -14.58 -9.34
N GLY A 172 24.18 -15.75 -9.21
CA GLY A 172 24.72 -16.51 -10.33
C GLY A 172 23.62 -17.02 -11.27
N GLN A 173 22.52 -17.57 -10.72
CA GLN A 173 21.38 -18.05 -11.51
C GLN A 173 20.66 -16.90 -12.22
N ILE A 174 20.47 -15.76 -11.55
CA ILE A 174 19.85 -14.58 -12.14
C ILE A 174 20.64 -14.09 -13.37
N LYS A 175 21.98 -14.09 -13.30
CA LYS A 175 22.83 -13.69 -14.42
C LYS A 175 22.66 -14.56 -15.67
N LEU A 176 22.17 -15.80 -15.53
CA LEU A 176 21.98 -16.71 -16.66
C LEU A 176 20.72 -16.40 -17.47
N ILE A 177 19.73 -15.73 -16.86
CA ILE A 177 18.43 -15.44 -17.50
C ILE A 177 18.33 -14.04 -18.11
N LYS A 178 19.47 -13.34 -18.30
CA LYS A 178 19.64 -12.11 -19.10
C LYS A 178 19.12 -10.79 -18.47
N SER A 179 19.15 -9.70 -19.25
CA SER A 179 18.89 -8.31 -18.82
C SER A 179 17.42 -8.01 -18.51
N ASP A 180 16.51 -8.73 -19.15
CA ASP A 180 15.06 -8.62 -18.98
C ASP A 180 14.60 -8.96 -17.54
N TYR A 181 15.32 -9.81 -16.80
CA TYR A 181 15.09 -9.97 -15.36
C TYR A 181 15.27 -8.65 -14.58
N TYR A 182 16.35 -7.93 -14.85
CA TYR A 182 16.65 -6.68 -14.16
C TYR A 182 15.70 -5.55 -14.60
N GLU A 183 15.35 -5.51 -15.89
CA GLU A 183 14.34 -4.58 -16.40
C GLU A 183 12.97 -4.81 -15.71
N MET A 184 12.53 -6.07 -15.62
CA MET A 184 11.29 -6.41 -14.92
C MET A 184 11.38 -6.10 -13.43
N GLN A 185 12.53 -6.37 -12.79
CA GLN A 185 12.78 -5.99 -11.40
C GLN A 185 12.65 -4.48 -11.18
N ASP A 186 13.19 -3.66 -12.07
CA ASP A 186 13.09 -2.20 -12.01
C ASP A 186 11.65 -1.72 -12.18
N THR A 187 10.89 -2.32 -13.12
CA THR A 187 9.45 -2.07 -13.25
C THR A 187 8.69 -2.36 -11.95
N LEU A 188 8.97 -3.51 -11.31
CA LEU A 188 8.37 -3.90 -10.04
C LEU A 188 8.78 -2.97 -8.89
N VAL A 189 10.04 -2.55 -8.82
CA VAL A 189 10.53 -1.58 -7.83
C VAL A 189 9.84 -0.23 -8.00
N SER A 190 9.68 0.24 -9.24
CA SER A 190 8.96 1.47 -9.59
C SER A 190 7.50 1.40 -9.15
N LEU A 191 6.77 0.33 -9.50
CA LEU A 191 5.37 0.14 -9.11
C LEU A 191 5.21 0.07 -7.58
N ARG A 192 6.10 -0.63 -6.88
CA ARG A 192 6.12 -0.64 -5.40
C ARG A 192 6.32 0.77 -4.83
N GLY A 193 7.08 1.63 -5.52
CA GLY A 193 7.22 3.06 -5.21
C GLY A 193 5.88 3.80 -5.25
N TYR A 194 5.07 3.59 -6.29
CA TYR A 194 3.71 4.13 -6.40
C TYR A 194 2.81 3.64 -5.26
N VAL A 195 2.81 2.33 -4.98
CA VAL A 195 2.03 1.76 -3.86
C VAL A 195 2.42 2.40 -2.53
N ARG A 196 3.72 2.57 -2.28
CA ARG A 196 4.21 3.27 -1.08
C ARG A 196 3.77 4.73 -1.04
N GLY A 197 3.80 5.42 -2.19
CA GLY A 197 3.33 6.80 -2.34
C GLY A 197 1.85 6.96 -2.00
N LEU A 198 0.99 6.15 -2.62
CA LEU A 198 -0.45 6.13 -2.35
C LEU A 198 -0.77 5.84 -0.88
N ARG A 199 -0.10 4.85 -0.29
CA ARG A 199 -0.28 4.52 1.13
C ARG A 199 0.07 5.71 2.02
N ARG A 200 1.17 6.43 1.72
CA ARG A 200 1.58 7.63 2.46
C ARG A 200 0.58 8.78 2.32
N GLN A 201 0.11 9.04 1.09
CA GLN A 201 -0.82 10.14 0.82
C GLN A 201 -2.21 9.89 1.40
N SER A 202 -2.63 8.62 1.47
CA SER A 202 -3.98 8.26 1.92
C SER A 202 -4.18 8.20 3.43
N GLY A 203 -3.15 8.46 4.24
CA GLY A 203 -3.27 8.48 5.70
C GLY A 203 -3.57 7.12 6.37
N SER A 204 -3.98 6.10 5.61
CA SER A 204 -4.03 4.68 6.02
C SER A 204 -2.70 4.18 6.59
N ALA A 205 -1.63 4.87 6.22
CA ALA A 205 -0.35 4.82 6.88
C ALA A 205 -0.25 5.89 8.00
N SER A 206 -0.88 5.65 9.16
CA SER A 206 -0.57 6.42 10.37
C SER A 206 0.80 6.02 10.92
N PHE A 207 1.86 6.80 10.66
CA PHE A 207 3.23 6.56 11.16
C PHE A 207 3.37 6.62 12.69
N CYS A 208 2.26 6.71 13.42
CA CYS A 208 2.23 6.88 14.86
C CYS A 208 1.64 5.69 15.59
N GLY A 209 2.24 5.43 16.75
CA GLY A 209 2.07 4.19 17.50
C GLY A 209 3.33 3.30 17.46
N SER A 210 3.49 2.49 18.48
CA SER A 210 4.69 1.67 18.76
C SER A 210 4.78 0.37 17.96
N MET A 211 3.81 0.04 17.10
CA MET A 211 3.64 -1.33 16.57
C MET A 211 4.41 -1.64 15.26
N ALA A 212 5.17 -0.69 14.72
CA ALA A 212 5.96 -0.84 13.48
C ALA A 212 5.20 -1.49 12.28
N THR A 213 3.87 -1.41 12.27
CA THR A 213 2.97 -2.07 11.30
C THR A 213 3.35 -1.74 9.85
N HIS A 214 3.82 -0.52 9.62
CA HIS A 214 4.32 -0.05 8.32
C HIS A 214 5.55 -0.77 7.83
N GLY A 215 6.51 -0.99 8.73
CA GLY A 215 7.73 -1.71 8.44
C GLY A 215 7.39 -3.11 7.98
N ARG A 216 6.49 -3.78 8.71
CA ARG A 216 5.98 -5.11 8.32
C ARG A 216 5.36 -5.14 6.93
N TRP A 217 4.38 -4.28 6.66
CA TRP A 217 3.71 -4.27 5.35
C TRP A 217 4.67 -3.90 4.21
N SER A 218 5.62 -3.00 4.47
CA SER A 218 6.66 -2.62 3.49
C SER A 218 7.64 -3.75 3.21
N ILE A 219 7.97 -4.56 4.21
CA ILE A 219 8.77 -5.77 4.07
C ILE A 219 7.97 -6.83 3.31
N LYS A 220 6.73 -7.11 3.74
CA LYS A 220 5.84 -8.10 3.12
C LYS A 220 5.65 -7.84 1.62
N ILE A 221 5.26 -6.63 1.23
CA ILE A 221 5.12 -6.28 -0.20
C ILE A 221 6.45 -6.39 -0.96
N SER A 222 7.58 -6.05 -0.33
CA SER A 222 8.88 -6.18 -0.99
C SER A 222 9.25 -7.64 -1.25
N ASP A 223 8.81 -8.53 -0.36
CA ASP A 223 9.09 -9.95 -0.43
C ASP A 223 8.18 -10.63 -1.46
N GLU A 224 6.89 -10.29 -1.47
CA GLU A 224 5.97 -10.74 -2.51
C GLU A 224 6.38 -10.24 -3.91
N PHE A 225 6.82 -8.99 -4.05
CA PHE A 225 7.30 -8.47 -5.33
C PHE A 225 8.55 -9.21 -5.85
N LYS A 226 9.47 -9.61 -4.96
CA LYS A 226 10.62 -10.43 -5.36
C LYS A 226 10.20 -11.82 -5.84
N ARG A 227 9.18 -12.41 -5.20
CA ARG A 227 8.63 -13.72 -5.57
C ARG A 227 7.99 -13.73 -6.94
N LEU A 228 7.43 -12.61 -7.40
CA LEU A 228 6.83 -12.53 -8.74
C LEU A 228 7.76 -13.01 -9.85
N LEU A 229 9.08 -12.89 -9.69
CA LEU A 229 10.04 -13.27 -10.73
C LEU A 229 10.44 -14.75 -10.72
N HIS A 230 10.12 -15.53 -9.68
CA HIS A 230 10.61 -16.92 -9.56
C HIS A 230 9.61 -17.91 -8.93
N ALA A 231 8.63 -17.40 -8.18
CA ALA A 231 7.64 -18.15 -7.42
C ALA A 231 6.32 -17.36 -7.30
N PRO A 232 5.66 -16.96 -8.41
CA PRO A 232 4.41 -16.22 -8.35
C PRO A 232 3.26 -17.10 -7.84
N LYS A 233 2.38 -16.51 -7.02
CA LYS A 233 1.16 -17.17 -6.58
C LYS A 233 0.24 -17.41 -7.77
N GLN A 234 -0.27 -18.63 -7.91
CA GLN A 234 -1.09 -19.01 -9.06
C GLN A 234 -2.59 -19.09 -8.73
N THR A 235 -2.94 -19.35 -7.46
CA THR A 235 -4.32 -19.48 -7.03
C THR A 235 -4.59 -18.74 -5.70
N PRO A 236 -5.85 -18.35 -5.44
CA PRO A 236 -6.29 -17.87 -4.14
C PRO A 236 -6.00 -18.87 -3.03
N GLU A 237 -5.39 -18.42 -1.94
CA GLU A 237 -5.35 -19.19 -0.70
C GLU A 237 -6.79 -19.57 -0.32
N LYS A 238 -7.04 -20.84 0.02
CA LYS A 238 -8.34 -21.27 0.56
C LYS A 238 -8.61 -20.43 1.81
N VAL A 239 -9.53 -19.46 1.69
CA VAL A 239 -9.83 -18.48 2.74
C VAL A 239 -10.21 -19.20 4.02
N ASN A 240 -9.37 -19.08 5.05
CA ASN A 240 -9.72 -19.51 6.38
C ASN A 240 -10.38 -18.31 7.07
N TYR A 241 -11.71 -18.33 7.18
CA TYR A 241 -12.60 -17.25 7.64
C TYR A 241 -12.34 -16.71 9.07
N ASN A 242 -11.23 -17.07 9.70
CA ASN A 242 -10.95 -16.80 11.12
C ASN A 242 -9.80 -15.82 11.39
N ASN A 243 -9.18 -15.22 10.37
CA ASN A 243 -8.13 -14.21 10.56
C ASN A 243 -8.62 -12.85 10.11
N TYR A 244 -8.29 -11.80 10.88
CA TYR A 244 -8.55 -10.37 10.67
C TYR A 244 -7.89 -9.78 9.38
N ASP A 245 -7.77 -10.58 8.32
CA ASP A 245 -7.10 -10.29 7.05
C ASP A 245 -8.11 -10.31 5.88
N ASP A 246 -9.18 -9.55 6.02
CA ASP A 246 -10.33 -9.53 5.09
C ASP A 246 -10.10 -8.63 3.85
N SER A 247 -8.89 -8.10 3.63
CA SER A 247 -8.62 -7.22 2.49
C SER A 247 -8.25 -8.01 1.24
N THR A 248 -9.14 -8.05 0.26
CA THR A 248 -8.77 -8.44 -1.11
C THR A 248 -8.23 -7.24 -1.88
N TYR A 249 -7.48 -7.49 -2.95
CA TYR A 249 -7.04 -6.43 -3.85
C TYR A 249 -8.22 -5.60 -4.36
N GLU A 250 -9.37 -6.23 -4.63
CA GLU A 250 -10.57 -5.57 -5.13
C GLU A 250 -11.17 -4.60 -4.10
N ILE A 251 -11.16 -4.98 -2.82
CA ILE A 251 -11.58 -4.09 -1.73
C ILE A 251 -10.60 -2.92 -1.59
N ASP A 252 -9.29 -3.20 -1.55
CA ASP A 252 -8.25 -2.18 -1.47
C ASP A 252 -8.34 -1.20 -2.65
N PHE A 253 -8.53 -1.72 -3.86
CA PHE A 253 -8.62 -0.95 -5.10
C PHE A 253 -9.85 -0.05 -5.13
N ARG A 254 -11.03 -0.59 -4.78
CA ARG A 254 -12.27 0.19 -4.68
C ARG A 254 -12.13 1.33 -3.67
N ASN A 255 -11.57 1.03 -2.51
CA ASN A 255 -11.39 2.03 -1.48
C ASN A 255 -10.36 3.10 -1.90
N LEU A 256 -9.29 2.72 -2.60
CA LEU A 256 -8.33 3.67 -3.17
C LEU A 256 -8.96 4.55 -4.24
N GLU A 257 -9.87 4.01 -5.05
CA GLU A 257 -10.66 4.82 -5.99
C GLU A 257 -11.47 5.86 -5.20
N LEU A 258 -12.19 5.47 -4.15
CA LEU A 258 -12.94 6.41 -3.29
C LEU A 258 -12.02 7.46 -2.66
N TRP A 259 -10.84 7.06 -2.18
CA TRP A 259 -9.83 8.00 -1.69
C TRP A 259 -9.43 9.01 -2.77
N SER A 260 -9.24 8.55 -4.00
CA SER A 260 -8.82 9.39 -5.13
C SER A 260 -9.84 10.47 -5.49
N LEU A 261 -11.13 10.25 -5.20
CA LEU A 261 -12.21 11.19 -5.54
C LEU A 261 -12.26 12.44 -4.64
N GLN A 262 -11.41 12.52 -3.62
CA GLN A 262 -11.35 13.69 -2.74
C GLN A 262 -10.78 14.92 -3.41
N GLY A 263 -9.79 14.74 -4.29
CA GLY A 263 -8.98 15.84 -4.78
C GLY A 263 -8.26 15.53 -6.08
N LEU A 264 -7.74 16.58 -6.72
CA LEU A 264 -7.09 16.50 -8.02
C LEU A 264 -5.78 15.71 -7.96
N SER A 265 -4.95 15.93 -6.95
CA SER A 265 -3.67 15.21 -6.78
C SER A 265 -3.87 13.72 -6.54
N GLU A 266 -4.85 13.37 -5.71
CA GLU A 266 -5.17 12.00 -5.35
C GLU A 266 -5.71 11.24 -6.57
N TYR A 267 -6.58 11.89 -7.37
CA TYR A 267 -7.09 11.36 -8.62
C TYR A 267 -5.98 11.15 -9.67
N GLU A 268 -5.08 12.11 -9.84
CA GLU A 268 -3.92 11.99 -10.73
C GLU A 268 -2.97 10.85 -10.29
N ALA A 269 -2.72 10.72 -8.99
CA ALA A 269 -1.90 9.65 -8.43
C ALA A 269 -2.52 8.26 -8.63
N PHE A 270 -3.82 8.13 -8.38
CA PHE A 270 -4.55 6.88 -8.60
C PHE A 270 -4.54 6.46 -10.07
N ASN A 271 -4.82 7.38 -11.00
CA ASN A 271 -4.77 7.07 -12.44
C ASN A 271 -3.37 6.68 -12.91
N SER A 272 -2.33 7.33 -12.38
CA SER A 272 -0.93 6.98 -12.67
C SER A 272 -0.60 5.57 -12.17
N TYR A 273 -1.09 5.22 -10.99
CA TYR A 273 -0.97 3.87 -10.43
C TYR A 273 -1.70 2.81 -11.28
N VAL A 274 -2.95 3.06 -11.69
CA VAL A 274 -3.71 2.15 -12.56
C VAL A 274 -2.96 1.89 -13.86
N LYS A 275 -2.44 2.95 -14.51
CA LYS A 275 -1.62 2.81 -15.73
C LYS A 275 -0.37 1.97 -15.48
N LYS A 276 0.33 2.18 -14.35
CA LYS A 276 1.56 1.45 -14.04
C LYS A 276 1.29 -0.02 -13.72
N ILE A 277 0.17 -0.37 -13.09
CA ILE A 277 -0.24 -1.77 -12.90
C ILE A 277 -0.46 -2.43 -14.26
N ASN A 278 -1.24 -1.81 -15.16
CA ASN A 278 -1.52 -2.41 -16.46
C ASN A 278 -0.24 -2.65 -17.28
N SER A 279 0.69 -1.68 -17.29
CA SER A 279 2.02 -1.84 -17.90
C SER A 279 2.81 -2.98 -17.26
N ALA A 280 2.90 -3.00 -15.93
CA ALA A 280 3.65 -4.01 -15.21
C ALA A 280 3.05 -5.42 -15.39
N THR A 281 1.73 -5.56 -15.47
CA THR A 281 1.07 -6.83 -15.77
C THR A 281 1.41 -7.31 -17.17
N ALA A 282 1.41 -6.44 -18.17
CA ALA A 282 1.78 -6.80 -19.54
C ALA A 282 3.26 -7.23 -19.63
N GLU A 283 4.18 -6.46 -19.02
CA GLU A 283 5.61 -6.80 -18.96
C GLU A 283 5.85 -8.13 -18.22
N LEU A 284 5.16 -8.34 -17.09
CA LEU A 284 5.26 -9.58 -16.30
C LEU A 284 4.68 -10.79 -17.05
N THR A 285 3.61 -10.59 -17.83
CA THR A 285 3.03 -11.61 -18.71
C THR A 285 4.04 -12.05 -19.77
N GLN A 286 4.78 -11.11 -20.36
CA GLN A 286 5.84 -11.44 -21.32
C GLN A 286 6.98 -12.19 -20.63
N PHE A 287 7.44 -11.70 -19.47
CA PHE A 287 8.45 -12.37 -18.66
C PHE A 287 8.06 -13.82 -18.32
N TYR A 288 6.78 -14.09 -18.02
CA TYR A 288 6.29 -15.45 -17.77
C TYR A 288 6.27 -16.34 -19.01
N GLN A 289 5.93 -15.81 -20.18
CA GLN A 289 6.04 -16.58 -21.42
C GLN A 289 7.50 -16.96 -21.70
N ASP A 290 8.43 -16.04 -21.48
CA ASP A 290 9.84 -16.24 -21.81
C ASP A 290 10.55 -17.17 -20.83
N HIS A 291 10.27 -17.06 -19.53
CA HIS A 291 11.04 -17.75 -18.47
C HIS A 291 10.27 -18.85 -17.73
N PHE A 292 8.95 -18.92 -17.90
CA PHE A 292 8.13 -20.02 -17.37
C PHE A 292 7.50 -20.85 -18.49
N HIS A 293 7.59 -20.39 -19.74
CA HIS A 293 7.05 -21.06 -20.92
C HIS A 293 5.56 -21.40 -20.81
N TRP A 294 4.82 -20.55 -20.08
CA TRP A 294 3.38 -20.58 -20.01
C TRP A 294 2.78 -19.97 -21.28
N GLY A 295 1.62 -20.48 -21.71
CA GLY A 295 0.90 -19.88 -22.84
C GLY A 295 0.39 -18.49 -22.49
N ALA A 296 0.27 -17.60 -23.47
CA ALA A 296 -0.07 -16.18 -23.29
C ALA A 296 -1.27 -15.93 -22.35
N VAL A 297 -2.38 -16.66 -22.55
CA VAL A 297 -3.60 -16.53 -21.74
C VAL A 297 -3.37 -16.90 -20.28
N GLU A 298 -2.60 -17.97 -20.03
CA GLU A 298 -2.33 -18.43 -18.66
C GLU A 298 -1.32 -17.53 -17.97
N ALA A 299 -0.27 -17.12 -18.70
CA ALA A 299 0.71 -16.15 -18.23
C ALA A 299 0.04 -14.83 -17.80
N GLU A 300 -0.91 -14.32 -18.58
CA GLU A 300 -1.66 -13.09 -18.26
C GLU A 300 -2.48 -13.25 -16.99
N LYS A 301 -3.23 -14.36 -16.88
CA LYS A 301 -4.06 -14.67 -15.73
C LYS A 301 -3.22 -14.76 -14.44
N ILE A 302 -2.10 -15.48 -14.48
CA ILE A 302 -1.19 -15.64 -13.34
C ILE A 302 -0.52 -14.30 -13.02
N ALA A 303 0.00 -13.56 -14.01
CA ALA A 303 0.64 -12.25 -13.79
C ALA A 303 -0.31 -11.25 -13.12
N ASN A 304 -1.54 -11.17 -13.60
CA ASN A 304 -2.57 -10.30 -13.02
C ASN A 304 -2.90 -10.72 -11.57
N TYR A 305 -3.11 -12.00 -11.31
CA TYR A 305 -3.43 -12.49 -9.96
C TYR A 305 -2.26 -12.30 -8.99
N ALA A 306 -1.07 -12.76 -9.36
CA ALA A 306 0.13 -12.71 -8.53
C ALA A 306 0.50 -11.26 -8.17
N LEU A 307 0.48 -10.34 -9.15
CA LEU A 307 0.79 -8.94 -8.93
C LEU A 307 -0.23 -8.28 -7.99
N LYS A 308 -1.52 -8.52 -8.19
CA LYS A 308 -2.59 -7.99 -7.33
C LYS A 308 -2.50 -8.52 -5.90
N SER A 309 -2.23 -9.81 -5.75
CA SER A 309 -2.01 -10.45 -4.44
C SER A 309 -0.79 -9.84 -3.73
N ALA A 310 0.32 -9.66 -4.47
CA ALA A 310 1.52 -9.02 -3.95
C ALA A 310 1.25 -7.58 -3.49
N ILE A 311 0.49 -6.79 -4.25
CA ILE A 311 0.08 -5.43 -3.86
C ILE A 311 -0.79 -5.44 -2.60
N SER A 312 -1.84 -6.27 -2.58
CA SER A 312 -2.78 -6.35 -1.44
C SER A 312 -2.08 -6.76 -0.14
N SER A 313 -1.00 -7.55 -0.23
CA SER A 313 -0.19 -7.93 0.92
C SER A 313 0.36 -6.75 1.74
N GLY A 314 0.53 -5.56 1.14
CA GLY A 314 1.09 -4.39 1.84
C GLY A 314 0.40 -3.05 1.63
N ILE A 315 -0.57 -2.93 0.73
CA ILE A 315 -1.33 -1.68 0.54
C ILE A 315 -2.36 -1.47 1.67
N ARG A 316 -3.09 -2.53 2.06
CA ARG A 316 -3.95 -2.61 3.26
C ARG A 316 -4.89 -1.42 3.43
N PHE A 317 -5.69 -1.16 2.41
CA PHE A 317 -6.60 -0.03 2.31
C PHE A 317 -8.08 -0.47 2.43
N TYR A 318 -8.40 -1.30 3.42
CA TYR A 318 -9.69 -2.03 3.49
C TYR A 318 -10.80 -1.34 4.30
N MET A 319 -10.45 -0.37 5.17
CA MET A 319 -11.41 0.40 5.96
C MET A 319 -11.41 1.87 5.56
N TYR A 320 -11.96 2.18 4.39
CA TYR A 320 -12.05 3.55 3.92
C TYR A 320 -13.41 3.82 3.25
N LYS A 321 -14.23 4.67 3.86
CA LYS A 321 -15.56 5.05 3.34
C LYS A 321 -15.77 6.56 3.51
N PRO A 322 -15.18 7.37 2.62
CA PRO A 322 -15.09 8.82 2.76
C PRO A 322 -16.40 9.59 2.58
N PHE A 323 -17.28 9.08 1.71
CA PHE A 323 -18.48 9.76 1.25
C PHE A 323 -19.74 9.09 1.80
N GLU A 324 -20.74 9.91 2.09
CA GLU A 324 -22.00 9.46 2.70
C GLU A 324 -22.96 8.86 1.68
N THR A 325 -22.98 9.40 0.46
CA THR A 325 -23.94 9.02 -0.59
C THR A 325 -23.26 8.57 -1.88
N GLU A 326 -23.94 7.70 -2.62
CA GLU A 326 -23.49 7.27 -3.95
C GLU A 326 -23.55 8.42 -4.97
N ASP A 327 -24.49 9.35 -4.81
CA ASP A 327 -24.58 10.53 -5.68
C ASP A 327 -23.35 11.44 -5.55
N GLU A 328 -22.79 11.60 -4.33
CA GLU A 328 -21.55 12.37 -4.15
C GLU A 328 -20.36 11.68 -4.87
N ILE A 329 -20.28 10.35 -4.76
CA ILE A 329 -19.27 9.54 -5.45
C ILE A 329 -19.38 9.74 -6.97
N GLN A 330 -20.59 9.64 -7.52
CA GLN A 330 -20.85 9.83 -8.94
C GLN A 330 -20.51 11.25 -9.40
N LEU A 331 -20.89 12.26 -8.62
CA LEU A 331 -20.64 13.66 -8.94
C LEU A 331 -19.14 13.97 -8.97
N ARG A 332 -18.40 13.57 -7.92
CA ARG A 332 -16.94 13.74 -7.86
C ARG A 332 -16.24 13.03 -9.01
N ARG A 333 -16.63 11.78 -9.29
CA ARG A 333 -16.10 11.00 -10.40
C ARG A 333 -16.34 11.71 -11.74
N ALA A 334 -17.57 12.16 -11.99
CA ALA A 334 -17.93 12.85 -13.23
C ALA A 334 -17.14 14.16 -13.43
N ILE A 335 -16.96 14.93 -12.36
CA ILE A 335 -16.19 16.19 -12.38
C ILE A 335 -14.70 15.93 -12.63
N LEU A 336 -14.09 14.99 -11.91
CA LEU A 336 -12.68 14.66 -12.05
C LEU A 336 -12.36 14.03 -13.42
N GLN A 337 -13.32 13.32 -14.00
CA GLN A 337 -13.27 12.83 -15.39
C GLN A 337 -13.59 13.92 -16.43
N LYS A 338 -14.01 15.11 -16.00
CA LYS A 338 -14.45 16.22 -16.87
C LYS A 338 -15.54 15.79 -17.87
N LEU A 339 -16.51 15.00 -17.41
CA LEU A 339 -17.67 14.64 -18.23
C LEU A 339 -18.42 15.89 -18.70
N PRO A 340 -19.14 15.82 -19.84
CA PRO A 340 -19.99 16.91 -20.31
C PRO A 340 -20.92 17.43 -19.22
N ILE A 341 -21.08 18.75 -19.13
CA ILE A 341 -21.81 19.40 -18.04
C ILE A 341 -23.28 18.96 -17.97
N ASP A 342 -23.91 18.62 -19.10
CA ASP A 342 -25.27 18.09 -19.14
C ASP A 342 -25.42 16.72 -18.46
N GLN A 343 -24.34 15.92 -18.39
CA GLN A 343 -24.31 14.67 -17.65
C GLN A 343 -24.15 14.91 -16.15
N ILE A 344 -23.27 15.85 -15.77
CA ILE A 344 -23.07 16.25 -14.37
C ILE A 344 -24.35 16.83 -13.77
N MET A 345 -25.07 17.66 -14.52
CA MET A 345 -26.31 18.30 -14.08
C MET A 345 -27.49 17.31 -13.86
N LYS A 346 -27.38 16.07 -14.32
CA LYS A 346 -28.40 15.02 -14.07
C LYS A 346 -28.28 14.39 -12.68
N ILE A 347 -27.15 14.58 -12.00
CA ILE A 347 -26.90 14.03 -10.67
C ILE A 347 -27.63 14.91 -9.65
N ASP A 348 -28.48 14.31 -8.82
CA ASP A 348 -29.21 15.03 -7.78
C ASP A 348 -28.26 15.46 -6.66
N VAL A 349 -28.12 16.77 -6.48
CA VAL A 349 -27.27 17.37 -5.44
C VAL A 349 -28.08 18.00 -4.31
N SER A 350 -29.41 17.89 -4.34
CA SER A 350 -30.31 18.58 -3.41
C SER A 350 -30.15 18.12 -1.96
N HIS A 351 -29.80 16.83 -1.77
CA HIS A 351 -29.62 16.19 -0.47
C HIS A 351 -28.17 16.22 0.04
N MET A 352 -27.22 16.74 -0.74
CA MET A 352 -25.80 16.77 -0.37
C MET A 352 -25.49 17.87 0.64
N GLU A 353 -24.53 17.62 1.53
CA GLU A 353 -24.02 18.61 2.46
C GLU A 353 -23.23 19.70 1.70
N LYS A 354 -23.75 20.93 1.70
CA LYS A 354 -23.18 22.06 0.93
C LYS A 354 -22.06 22.79 1.69
N SER A 355 -21.94 22.54 2.99
CA SER A 355 -20.92 23.10 3.88
C SER A 355 -20.23 21.97 4.66
N SER A 356 -18.92 21.77 4.50
CA SER A 356 -18.23 20.68 5.21
C SER A 356 -17.92 21.09 6.65
N GLN A 357 -18.63 20.53 7.64
CA GLN A 357 -18.32 20.75 9.07
C GLN A 357 -17.94 19.48 9.83
N LYS A 358 -18.00 18.30 9.19
CA LYS A 358 -17.74 17.02 9.87
C LYS A 358 -16.25 16.73 9.96
N ILE A 359 -15.71 16.84 11.18
CA ILE A 359 -14.34 16.44 11.53
C ILE A 359 -14.38 15.01 12.08
N GLY A 360 -13.65 14.07 11.45
CA GLY A 360 -13.52 12.70 11.94
C GLY A 360 -12.43 11.91 11.21
N TRP A 361 -11.87 10.89 11.88
CA TRP A 361 -10.74 10.07 11.39
C TRP A 361 -10.97 9.37 10.03
N TYR A 362 -12.24 9.22 9.60
CA TYR A 362 -12.65 8.59 8.35
C TYR A 362 -13.44 9.50 7.40
N ASN A 363 -13.64 10.78 7.77
CA ASN A 363 -14.47 11.70 7.01
C ASN A 363 -13.61 12.61 6.15
N THR A 364 -14.00 12.78 4.89
CA THR A 364 -13.32 13.71 3.99
C THR A 364 -13.81 15.10 4.28
N ASN A 365 -12.95 15.92 4.87
CA ASN A 365 -13.21 17.35 5.02
C ASN A 365 -12.88 18.12 3.72
N GLU A 366 -12.97 17.48 2.55
CA GLU A 366 -12.52 18.09 1.28
C GLU A 366 -13.71 18.53 0.44
N SER A 367 -13.83 19.83 0.20
CA SER A 367 -14.96 20.41 -0.55
C SER A 367 -14.98 19.89 -1.99
N ILE A 368 -16.16 19.58 -2.51
CA ILE A 368 -16.28 19.22 -3.93
C ILE A 368 -15.84 20.35 -4.87
N LEU A 369 -15.95 21.61 -4.43
CA LEU A 369 -15.42 22.76 -5.17
C LEU A 369 -13.88 22.65 -5.34
N ASN A 370 -13.17 22.08 -4.36
CA ASN A 370 -11.71 21.93 -4.40
C ASN A 370 -11.29 20.93 -5.50
N ALA A 371 -12.03 19.83 -5.64
CA ALA A 371 -11.86 18.87 -6.73
C ALA A 371 -12.29 19.43 -8.11
N SER A 372 -13.09 20.50 -8.12
CA SER A 372 -13.69 21.07 -9.33
C SER A 372 -12.91 22.22 -9.95
N VAL A 373 -11.87 22.76 -9.28
CA VAL A 373 -11.22 24.02 -9.72
C VAL A 373 -10.64 23.96 -11.13
N LYS A 374 -10.23 22.78 -11.62
CA LYS A 374 -9.77 22.56 -13.01
C LYS A 374 -10.92 22.42 -14.02
N TYR A 375 -12.18 22.62 -13.62
CA TYR A 375 -13.37 22.57 -14.47
C TYR A 375 -14.35 23.71 -14.17
N PRO A 376 -14.16 24.91 -14.76
CA PRO A 376 -14.94 26.11 -14.44
C PRO A 376 -16.46 25.96 -14.59
N ARG A 377 -16.94 25.16 -15.56
CA ARG A 377 -18.38 24.90 -15.73
C ARG A 377 -18.99 24.15 -14.53
N ALA A 378 -18.24 23.21 -13.96
CA ALA A 378 -18.67 22.52 -12.74
C ALA A 378 -18.64 23.47 -11.53
N ILE A 379 -17.65 24.35 -11.41
CA ILE A 379 -17.61 25.39 -10.38
C ILE A 379 -18.87 26.28 -10.47
N ALA A 380 -19.18 26.82 -11.64
CA ALA A 380 -20.36 27.67 -11.84
C ALA A 380 -21.66 26.95 -11.42
N TYR A 381 -21.84 25.70 -11.87
CA TYR A 381 -23.00 24.88 -11.50
C TYR A 381 -23.10 24.63 -9.99
N LEU A 382 -21.99 24.23 -9.34
CA LEU A 382 -21.98 23.96 -7.91
C LEU A 382 -22.26 25.22 -7.09
N LEU A 383 -21.71 26.37 -7.48
CA LEU A 383 -22.02 27.65 -6.83
C LEU A 383 -23.50 28.02 -7.00
N GLU A 384 -24.09 27.83 -8.19
CA GLU A 384 -25.54 28.02 -8.43
C GLU A 384 -26.39 27.12 -7.53
N LYS A 385 -25.92 25.90 -7.24
CA LYS A 385 -26.58 24.97 -6.32
C LYS A 385 -26.34 25.29 -4.84
N GLY A 386 -25.59 26.34 -4.53
CA GLY A 386 -25.39 26.86 -3.17
C GLY A 386 -24.28 26.16 -2.39
N PHE A 387 -23.32 25.54 -3.06
CA PHE A 387 -22.10 25.06 -2.39
C PHE A 387 -21.27 26.25 -1.91
N ASP A 388 -20.84 26.24 -0.64
CA ASP A 388 -20.14 27.39 -0.03
C ASP A 388 -18.72 27.56 -0.61
N PRO A 389 -18.40 28.70 -1.27
CA PRO A 389 -17.07 28.98 -1.80
C PRO A 389 -15.99 29.15 -0.72
N ASN A 390 -16.39 29.27 0.55
CA ASN A 390 -15.51 29.43 1.70
C ASN A 390 -15.31 28.15 2.51
N ASN A 391 -15.80 27.00 2.02
CA ASN A 391 -15.57 25.71 2.67
C ASN A 391 -14.08 25.45 2.90
N LYS A 392 -13.76 24.98 4.10
CA LYS A 392 -12.39 24.77 4.58
C LYS A 392 -12.14 23.30 4.83
N ASN A 393 -11.03 22.78 4.33
CA ASN A 393 -10.57 21.47 4.75
C ASN A 393 -9.87 21.51 6.12
N ILE A 394 -9.35 20.37 6.58
CA ILE A 394 -8.66 20.26 7.89
C ILE A 394 -7.46 21.22 8.04
N PHE A 395 -6.92 21.72 6.93
CA PHE A 395 -5.83 22.69 6.91
C PHE A 395 -6.34 24.13 6.77
N ASN A 396 -7.65 24.37 6.90
CA ASN A 396 -8.31 25.62 6.51
C ASN A 396 -8.09 26.04 5.06
N LYS A 397 -7.73 25.10 4.18
CA LYS A 397 -7.52 25.40 2.76
C LYS A 397 -8.86 25.50 2.05
N THR A 398 -9.04 26.55 1.26
CA THR A 398 -10.30 26.92 0.60
C THR A 398 -10.29 26.62 -0.91
N PRO A 399 -11.45 26.58 -1.58
CA PRO A 399 -11.54 26.49 -3.04
C PRO A 399 -10.68 27.53 -3.76
N LEU A 400 -10.66 28.76 -3.26
CA LEU A 400 -9.87 29.84 -3.85
C LEU A 400 -8.35 29.56 -3.78
N MET A 401 -7.87 28.97 -2.69
CA MET A 401 -6.48 28.54 -2.56
C MET A 401 -6.13 27.39 -3.52
N TYR A 402 -7.07 26.46 -3.75
CA TYR A 402 -6.90 25.40 -4.75
C TYR A 402 -6.88 25.96 -6.18
N ALA A 403 -7.77 26.90 -6.51
CA ALA A 403 -7.79 27.55 -7.82
C ALA A 403 -6.48 28.32 -8.09
N ALA A 404 -5.98 29.06 -7.08
CA ALA A 404 -4.67 29.70 -7.14
C ALA A 404 -3.50 28.71 -7.29
N GLN A 405 -3.53 27.57 -6.59
CA GLN A 405 -2.49 26.55 -6.72
C GLN A 405 -2.43 25.93 -8.13
N TYR A 406 -3.58 25.76 -8.79
CA TYR A 406 -3.69 25.11 -10.11
C TYR A 406 -3.81 26.10 -11.27
N ASP A 407 -3.47 27.37 -11.06
CA ASP A 407 -3.57 28.45 -12.05
C ASP A 407 -4.94 28.50 -12.77
N SER A 408 -6.01 28.24 -12.03
CA SER A 408 -7.36 28.09 -12.60
C SER A 408 -8.06 29.46 -12.64
N TYR A 409 -7.69 30.29 -13.61
CA TYR A 409 -8.13 31.69 -13.71
C TYR A 409 -9.65 31.86 -13.71
N GLU A 410 -10.39 31.17 -14.58
CA GLU A 410 -11.85 31.30 -14.68
C GLU A 410 -12.55 30.82 -13.41
N SER A 411 -12.08 29.72 -12.82
CA SER A 411 -12.60 29.24 -11.54
C SER A 411 -12.32 30.23 -10.40
N THR A 412 -11.15 30.89 -10.42
CA THR A 412 -10.80 31.93 -9.45
C THR A 412 -11.77 33.10 -9.53
N LYS A 413 -12.07 33.58 -10.75
CA LYS A 413 -13.05 34.63 -10.99
C LYS A 413 -14.44 34.24 -10.47
N LEU A 414 -14.94 33.06 -10.85
CA LEU A 414 -16.26 32.56 -10.41
C LEU A 414 -16.36 32.43 -8.89
N LEU A 415 -15.30 31.95 -8.23
CA LEU A 415 -15.26 31.83 -6.77
C LEU A 415 -15.29 33.20 -6.09
N ILE A 416 -14.55 34.19 -6.59
CA ILE A 416 -14.54 35.56 -6.06
C ILE A 416 -15.92 36.21 -6.26
N GLU A 417 -16.52 36.08 -7.44
CA GLU A 417 -17.87 36.57 -7.75
C GLU A 417 -18.94 35.96 -6.84
N ALA A 418 -18.75 34.71 -6.41
CA ALA A 418 -19.60 34.04 -5.43
C ALA A 418 -19.29 34.38 -3.96
N GLY A 419 -18.34 35.28 -3.69
CA GLY A 419 -18.02 35.73 -2.32
C GLY A 419 -16.94 34.92 -1.62
N ALA A 420 -16.02 34.30 -2.35
CA ALA A 420 -14.84 33.67 -1.76
C ALA A 420 -13.96 34.72 -1.04
N GLN A 421 -13.54 34.40 0.19
CA GLN A 421 -12.69 35.24 1.02
C GLN A 421 -11.23 35.21 0.52
N VAL A 422 -10.79 36.32 -0.08
CA VAL A 422 -9.45 36.50 -0.64
C VAL A 422 -8.33 36.53 0.41
N ASN A 423 -8.65 36.83 1.67
CA ASN A 423 -7.70 36.97 2.78
C ASN A 423 -7.94 35.93 3.88
N THR A 424 -7.84 34.65 3.51
CA THR A 424 -7.90 33.49 4.43
C THR A 424 -6.51 32.88 4.62
N GLY A 425 -6.28 32.20 5.75
CA GLY A 425 -5.01 31.56 6.07
C GLY A 425 -5.18 30.09 6.44
N THR A 426 -4.27 29.23 5.96
CA THR A 426 -4.22 27.82 6.35
C THR A 426 -3.77 27.61 7.80
N ILE A 427 -3.98 26.41 8.35
CA ILE A 427 -3.48 25.97 9.66
C ILE A 427 -2.66 24.70 9.53
N ILE A 428 -1.84 24.41 10.55
CA ILE A 428 -1.23 23.09 10.74
C ILE A 428 -2.08 22.38 11.80
N PRO A 429 -2.70 21.22 11.48
CA PRO A 429 -3.43 20.44 12.47
C PRO A 429 -2.52 19.97 13.61
N ASP A 430 -3.08 19.79 14.80
CA ASP A 430 -2.34 19.28 15.97
C ASP A 430 -1.79 17.85 15.77
N ASP A 431 -2.28 17.14 14.76
CA ASP A 431 -1.74 15.86 14.32
C ASP A 431 -0.49 16.04 13.43
N ARG A 432 0.67 16.21 14.08
CA ARG A 432 2.00 16.20 13.42
C ARG A 432 2.46 14.80 13.00
N CYS A 433 1.67 13.77 13.31
CA CYS A 433 1.95 12.38 12.99
C CYS A 433 1.56 12.05 11.55
N GLN A 434 0.42 12.56 11.11
CA GLN A 434 -0.12 12.37 9.77
C GLN A 434 0.38 13.43 8.79
N TYR A 435 0.60 14.66 9.25
CA TYR A 435 0.89 15.81 8.40
C TYR A 435 2.30 16.36 8.62
N THR A 436 3.04 16.57 7.53
CA THR A 436 4.40 17.12 7.57
C THR A 436 4.46 18.62 7.22
N LEU A 437 3.33 19.31 7.31
CA LEU A 437 3.24 20.75 7.05
C LEU A 437 4.10 21.53 8.05
N ARG A 438 4.68 22.64 7.59
CA ARG A 438 5.62 23.47 8.36
C ARG A 438 5.28 24.95 8.36
N THR A 439 4.44 25.34 7.41
CA THR A 439 4.02 26.72 7.21
C THR A 439 2.52 26.79 7.39
N SER A 440 2.10 27.63 8.33
CA SER A 440 0.70 27.99 8.54
C SER A 440 0.45 29.42 8.05
N ASN A 441 -0.82 29.80 8.02
CA ASN A 441 -1.32 31.09 7.59
C ASN A 441 -1.00 31.42 6.11
N MET A 442 -0.97 30.40 5.24
CA MET A 442 -0.82 30.60 3.80
C MET A 442 -2.12 31.11 3.20
N SER A 443 -2.06 32.21 2.46
CA SER A 443 -3.22 32.82 1.78
C SER A 443 -3.33 32.42 0.32
N PRO A 444 -4.49 32.68 -0.35
CA PRO A 444 -4.62 32.47 -1.79
C PRO A 444 -3.48 33.13 -2.59
N LEU A 445 -3.05 34.34 -2.18
CA LEU A 445 -1.95 35.05 -2.84
C LEU A 445 -0.60 34.34 -2.69
N HIS A 446 -0.32 33.67 -1.57
CA HIS A 446 0.89 32.85 -1.44
C HIS A 446 0.89 31.65 -2.38
N TYR A 447 -0.26 30.99 -2.52
CA TYR A 447 -0.41 29.90 -3.49
C TYR A 447 -0.23 30.41 -4.92
N ALA A 448 -0.85 31.56 -5.26
CA ALA A 448 -0.74 32.15 -6.59
C ALA A 448 0.69 32.56 -6.93
N VAL A 449 1.39 33.27 -6.04
CA VAL A 449 2.80 33.65 -6.28
C VAL A 449 3.68 32.42 -6.52
N ARG A 450 3.41 31.31 -5.84
CA ARG A 450 4.20 30.10 -5.97
C ARG A 450 3.89 29.28 -7.22
N TYR A 451 2.65 29.30 -7.71
CA TYR A 451 2.19 28.32 -8.70
C TYR A 451 1.41 28.90 -9.88
N ALA A 452 0.92 30.12 -9.82
CA ALA A 452 0.01 30.68 -10.82
C ALA A 452 0.73 31.66 -11.77
N SER A 453 0.02 31.96 -12.86
CA SER A 453 0.35 33.02 -13.80
C SER A 453 0.28 34.40 -13.15
N LYS A 454 0.96 35.37 -13.77
CA LYS A 454 0.88 36.78 -13.39
C LYS A 454 -0.56 37.30 -13.40
N ASP A 455 -1.36 36.90 -14.39
CA ASP A 455 -2.75 37.35 -14.53
C ASP A 455 -3.63 36.93 -13.35
N LEU A 456 -3.47 35.69 -12.85
CA LEU A 456 -4.19 35.24 -11.67
C LEU A 456 -3.73 35.98 -10.41
N ILE A 457 -2.42 36.22 -10.28
CA ILE A 457 -1.87 37.01 -9.17
C ILE A 457 -2.48 38.42 -9.18
N GLN A 458 -2.54 39.07 -10.35
CA GLN A 458 -3.14 40.39 -10.51
C GLN A 458 -4.64 40.37 -10.19
N LEU A 459 -5.37 39.36 -10.67
CA LEU A 459 -6.80 39.18 -10.34
C LEU A 459 -7.05 39.15 -8.83
N LEU A 460 -6.22 38.42 -8.07
CA LEU A 460 -6.34 38.38 -6.61
C LEU A 460 -6.04 39.75 -5.98
N LEU A 461 -5.01 40.45 -6.45
CA LEU A 461 -4.63 41.78 -5.96
C LEU A 461 -5.71 42.83 -6.23
N ASP A 462 -6.28 42.83 -7.43
CA ASP A 462 -7.36 43.71 -7.85
C ASP A 462 -8.63 43.51 -7.00
N ASN A 463 -8.80 42.30 -6.46
CA ASN A 463 -9.89 41.94 -5.56
C ASN A 463 -9.51 42.00 -4.07
N GLY A 464 -8.43 42.73 -3.73
CA GLY A 464 -8.09 43.07 -2.35
C GLY A 464 -7.28 42.03 -1.58
N ALA A 465 -6.60 41.11 -2.27
CA ALA A 465 -5.65 40.22 -1.61
C ALA A 465 -4.50 41.02 -0.97
N SER A 466 -4.23 40.76 0.31
CA SER A 466 -3.26 41.50 1.09
C SER A 466 -1.83 41.07 0.79
N LYS A 467 -1.01 42.04 0.38
CA LYS A 467 0.45 41.90 0.22
C LYS A 467 1.15 41.74 1.59
N ASN A 468 0.52 42.22 2.66
CA ASN A 468 1.03 42.13 4.05
C ASN A 468 0.49 40.89 4.79
N PHE A 469 -0.04 39.88 4.09
CA PHE A 469 -0.47 38.64 4.73
C PHE A 469 0.77 37.81 5.08
N GLY A 470 1.12 37.68 6.35
CA GLY A 470 2.35 36.98 6.76
C GLY A 470 2.12 35.50 7.08
N VAL A 471 2.91 34.60 6.49
CA VAL A 471 2.94 33.18 6.92
C VAL A 471 3.77 33.00 8.18
N ARG A 472 3.55 31.88 8.89
CA ARG A 472 4.38 31.48 10.04
C ARG A 472 5.05 30.15 9.75
N ASN A 473 6.38 30.13 9.79
CA ASN A 473 7.17 28.91 9.68
C ASN A 473 7.61 28.43 11.07
N GLU A 474 7.02 27.32 11.54
CA GLU A 474 7.23 26.80 12.90
C GLU A 474 8.62 26.17 13.12
N ARG A 475 9.44 26.01 12.07
CA ARG A 475 10.79 25.41 12.18
C ARG A 475 11.94 26.42 12.17
N ASN A 476 11.67 27.68 11.86
CA ASN A 476 12.68 28.72 12.00
C ASN A 476 12.72 29.16 13.48
N HIS A 477 13.92 29.30 14.04
CA HIS A 477 14.13 29.84 15.38
C HIS A 477 15.09 31.03 15.29
N PRO A 478 14.59 32.28 15.46
CA PRO A 478 13.19 32.65 15.72
C PRO A 478 12.28 32.42 14.50
N ALA A 479 10.98 32.24 14.74
CA ALA A 479 10.01 32.10 13.65
C ALA A 479 10.01 33.38 12.82
N THR A 480 10.35 33.26 11.53
CA THR A 480 10.33 34.37 10.60
C THR A 480 8.94 34.49 9.98
N ILE A 481 8.44 35.73 9.90
CA ILE A 481 7.25 36.05 9.09
C ILE A 481 7.73 36.28 7.67
N GLU A 482 7.16 35.55 6.71
CA GLU A 482 7.38 35.75 5.28
C GLU A 482 6.07 36.24 4.65
N TYR A 483 6.17 37.10 3.66
CA TYR A 483 5.06 37.67 2.88
C TYR A 483 5.05 37.11 1.45
N PRO A 484 4.01 37.36 0.64
CA PRO A 484 3.96 36.90 -0.75
C PRO A 484 5.18 37.30 -1.58
N ILE A 485 5.73 38.51 -1.37
CA ILE A 485 6.96 38.95 -2.07
C ILE A 485 8.17 38.07 -1.75
N ASP A 486 8.30 37.59 -0.51
CA ASP A 486 9.42 36.71 -0.13
C ASP A 486 9.34 35.36 -0.85
N TRP A 487 8.11 34.90 -1.12
CA TRP A 487 7.84 33.65 -1.82
C TRP A 487 8.13 33.72 -3.32
N LEU A 488 8.00 34.91 -3.93
CA LEU A 488 8.36 35.15 -5.33
C LEU A 488 9.85 34.86 -5.59
N THR A 489 10.70 35.15 -4.60
CA THR A 489 12.15 34.90 -4.65
C THR A 489 12.53 33.52 -4.14
N LYS A 490 11.84 33.03 -3.10
CA LYS A 490 12.17 31.76 -2.43
C LYS A 490 11.81 30.51 -3.25
N TYR A 491 10.77 30.58 -4.06
CA TYR A 491 10.28 29.44 -4.84
C TYR A 491 10.37 29.71 -6.34
N VAL A 492 10.72 28.67 -7.09
CA VAL A 492 10.59 28.69 -8.55
C VAL A 492 9.11 28.51 -8.89
N ASN A 493 8.61 29.41 -9.73
CA ASN A 493 7.27 29.35 -10.33
C ASN A 493 7.45 29.35 -11.86
N ASP A 494 7.22 28.20 -12.49
CA ASP A 494 7.47 28.02 -13.93
C ASP A 494 6.48 28.80 -14.82
N ASN A 495 5.41 29.35 -14.24
CA ASN A 495 4.41 30.16 -14.95
C ASN A 495 4.75 31.67 -14.99
N LEU A 496 5.93 32.07 -14.47
CA LEU A 496 6.38 33.47 -14.45
C LEU A 496 7.70 33.64 -15.22
N THR A 497 7.70 34.55 -16.17
CA THR A 497 8.93 35.02 -16.83
C THR A 497 9.75 35.92 -15.91
N ASP A 498 11.01 36.20 -16.28
CA ASP A 498 11.85 37.14 -15.53
C ASP A 498 11.24 38.55 -15.50
N ASP A 499 10.56 38.96 -16.57
CA ASP A 499 9.89 40.25 -16.62
C ASP A 499 8.63 40.29 -15.75
N ASP A 500 7.86 39.19 -15.71
CA ASP A 500 6.75 39.04 -14.76
C ASP A 500 7.23 39.15 -13.32
N ARG A 501 8.37 38.51 -12.98
CA ARG A 501 8.95 38.61 -11.64
C ARG A 501 9.37 40.03 -11.30
N LYS A 502 9.95 40.77 -12.24
CA LYS A 502 10.34 42.19 -12.01
C LYS A 502 9.11 43.04 -11.73
N GLU A 503 8.07 42.95 -12.54
CA GLU A 503 6.83 43.71 -12.30
C GLU A 503 6.14 43.30 -11.01
N LEU A 504 6.02 41.98 -10.75
CA LEU A 504 5.42 41.49 -9.50
C LEU A 504 6.23 41.89 -8.28
N THR A 505 7.56 42.04 -8.38
CA THR A 505 8.39 42.57 -7.28
C THR A 505 8.00 44.01 -6.94
N GLU A 506 7.79 44.86 -7.94
CA GLU A 506 7.32 46.23 -7.72
C GLU A 506 5.89 46.27 -7.20
N ILE A 507 5.00 45.43 -7.75
CA ILE A 507 3.60 45.36 -7.32
C ILE A 507 3.49 44.87 -5.89
N LEU A 508 4.22 43.81 -5.51
CA LEU A 508 4.16 43.19 -4.18
C LEU A 508 5.01 43.90 -3.14
N LYS A 509 5.74 44.96 -3.51
CA LYS A 509 6.59 45.72 -2.61
C LYS A 509 5.79 46.24 -1.42
N LEU A 510 6.30 45.98 -0.22
CA LEU A 510 5.67 46.43 1.01
C LEU A 510 6.04 47.92 1.21
N SER A 511 5.05 48.73 1.60
CA SER A 511 5.31 50.13 1.97
C SER A 511 6.23 50.17 3.20
N SER A 512 7.27 51.00 3.16
CA SER A 512 8.06 51.31 4.36
C SER A 512 7.16 52.05 5.35
N TYR A 513 6.97 51.47 6.54
CA TYR A 513 6.25 52.10 7.65
C TYR A 513 7.04 53.26 8.25
#